data_AF-A0A845YTD0-F1
#
_entry.id   AF-A0A845YTD0-F1
#
_cell.length_a   1.000
_cell.length_b   1.000
_cell.length_c   1.000
_cell.angle_alpha   90.00
_cell.angle_beta   90.00
_cell.angle_gamma   90.00
#
_symmetry.space_group_name_H-M   'P 1'
#
loop_
_entity.id
_entity.type
_entity.pdbx_description
1 polymer ?
#
loop_
_entity_poly.entity_id
_entity_poly.type
_entity_poly.pdbx_seq_one_letter_code
_entity_poly.pdbx_strand_id
1 'polypeptide(L)'
;MSILEKLEKETILDRSELDWLEENQLTETFSIAEKQKQNKENEENEVKRLENEFLYLKEKYKVPKNVEYSFLHELLFKLDTENKLTNSEIQLLKYYNLNETLAIANQIQEFAKLKIKYHATKYQDFFPDTPLFPILKKIYSANLLTTKECNWLSNNGFLETLEIYSGREKQKQKRKFAILKKKYKVTEFEDSLPDSNLYKILQKVEQVEGLTEVDIDWLKLHGLTEIIKVAEEKYLEKDWIRLQDKYVATVGELKFDPFYNILSKLDKGERLDKLMVTQLKTENLLTPGSKITTTYYWIEASFFEKEFKRTKDKWLIPKISS
;
A
#
# COMPACT_ATOMS: atom_id res chain seq x y z
N MET A 1 12.63 -23.17 -68.00
CA MET A 1 12.47 -24.28 -67.04
C MET A 1 11.21 -25.01 -67.45
N SER A 2 11.28 -26.30 -67.75
CA SER A 2 10.09 -27.07 -68.16
C SER A 2 9.13 -27.28 -66.97
N ILE A 3 7.88 -27.64 -67.22
CA ILE A 3 6.90 -27.97 -66.16
C ILE A 3 7.42 -29.11 -65.28
N LEU A 4 8.06 -30.13 -65.88
CA LEU A 4 8.71 -31.23 -65.16
C LEU A 4 9.88 -30.75 -64.29
N GLU A 5 10.75 -29.89 -64.81
CA GLU A 5 11.86 -29.30 -64.04
C GLU A 5 11.37 -28.42 -62.88
N LYS A 6 10.21 -27.77 -63.02
CA LYS A 6 9.59 -26.97 -61.96
C LYS A 6 8.99 -27.86 -60.87
N LEU A 7 8.31 -28.95 -61.23
CA LEU A 7 7.73 -29.91 -60.28
C LEU A 7 8.81 -30.69 -59.50
N GLU A 8 9.90 -31.08 -60.17
CA GLU A 8 11.07 -31.71 -59.51
C GLU A 8 11.75 -30.78 -58.50
N LYS A 9 11.66 -29.47 -58.72
CA LYS A 9 12.21 -28.43 -57.83
C LYS A 9 11.16 -27.83 -56.89
N GLU A 10 9.97 -28.43 -56.79
CA GLU A 10 8.85 -27.94 -55.95
C GLU A 10 8.52 -26.44 -56.17
N THR A 11 8.67 -25.99 -57.41
CA THR A 11 8.40 -24.61 -57.82
C THR A 11 6.93 -24.49 -58.20
N ILE A 12 6.24 -23.47 -57.69
CA ILE A 12 4.80 -23.26 -57.95
C ILE A 12 4.61 -23.00 -59.44
N LEU A 13 3.77 -23.81 -60.08
CA LEU A 13 3.34 -23.59 -61.46
C LEU A 13 2.41 -22.37 -61.53
N ASP A 14 2.58 -21.55 -62.57
CA ASP A 14 1.66 -20.43 -62.79
C ASP A 14 0.31 -20.92 -63.34
N ARG A 15 -0.66 -20.00 -63.41
CA ARG A 15 -2.03 -20.34 -63.83
C ARG A 15 -2.08 -20.90 -65.25
N SER A 16 -1.29 -20.35 -66.16
CA SER A 16 -1.23 -20.81 -67.55
C SER A 16 -0.62 -22.20 -67.68
N GLU A 17 0.32 -22.56 -66.80
CA GLU A 17 0.92 -23.91 -66.73
C GLU A 17 -0.03 -24.95 -66.14
N LEU A 18 -0.85 -24.56 -65.16
CA LEU A 18 -1.91 -25.42 -64.61
C LEU A 18 -3.04 -25.63 -65.62
N ASP A 19 -3.47 -24.56 -66.30
CA ASP A 19 -4.47 -24.62 -67.37
C ASP A 19 -3.97 -25.52 -68.52
N TRP A 20 -2.67 -25.44 -68.87
CA TRP A 20 -2.06 -26.33 -69.87
C TRP A 20 -2.07 -27.81 -69.45
N LEU A 21 -1.79 -28.13 -68.17
CA LEU A 21 -1.85 -29.50 -67.66
C LEU A 21 -3.28 -30.07 -67.71
N GLU A 22 -4.28 -29.24 -67.41
CA GLU A 22 -5.69 -29.59 -67.47
C GLU A 22 -6.16 -29.82 -68.92
N GLU A 23 -5.82 -28.91 -69.83
CA GLU A 23 -6.15 -29.00 -71.28
C GLU A 23 -5.53 -30.25 -71.95
N ASN A 24 -4.36 -30.70 -71.47
CA ASN A 24 -3.66 -31.87 -71.99
C ASN A 24 -3.99 -33.18 -71.24
N GLN A 25 -5.01 -33.19 -70.37
CA GLN A 25 -5.47 -34.36 -69.60
C GLN A 25 -4.39 -35.00 -68.70
N LEU A 26 -3.41 -34.23 -68.25
CA LEU A 26 -2.34 -34.68 -67.34
C LEU A 26 -2.81 -34.59 -65.88
N THR A 27 -3.88 -35.30 -65.56
CA THR A 27 -4.63 -35.17 -64.29
C THR A 27 -3.83 -35.57 -63.05
N GLU A 28 -2.96 -36.57 -63.14
CA GLU A 28 -2.09 -36.98 -62.03
C GLU A 28 -1.04 -35.90 -61.73
N THR A 29 -0.40 -35.36 -62.77
CA THR A 29 0.56 -34.26 -62.67
C THR A 29 -0.08 -32.98 -62.13
N PHE A 30 -1.32 -32.69 -62.56
CA PHE A 30 -2.11 -31.57 -62.05
C PHE A 30 -2.37 -31.72 -60.55
N SER A 31 -2.79 -32.91 -60.08
CA SER A 31 -3.06 -33.16 -58.66
C SER A 31 -1.80 -33.02 -57.79
N ILE A 32 -0.64 -33.46 -58.28
CA ILE A 32 0.64 -33.27 -57.60
C ILE A 32 0.99 -31.77 -57.49
N ALA A 33 0.83 -31.02 -58.58
CA ALA A 33 1.10 -29.58 -58.62
C ALA A 33 0.19 -28.80 -57.66
N GLU A 34 -1.10 -29.14 -57.63
CA GLU A 34 -2.09 -28.51 -56.74
C GLU A 34 -1.78 -28.80 -55.27
N LYS A 35 -1.41 -30.04 -54.94
CA LYS A 35 -0.98 -30.42 -53.58
C LYS A 35 0.31 -29.71 -53.15
N GLN A 36 1.30 -29.57 -54.02
CA GLN A 36 2.53 -28.81 -53.74
C GLN A 36 2.22 -27.33 -53.46
N LYS A 37 1.35 -26.72 -54.27
CA LYS A 37 0.89 -25.35 -54.05
C LYS A 37 0.20 -25.20 -52.69
N GLN A 38 -0.72 -26.11 -52.36
CA GLN A 38 -1.42 -26.08 -51.07
C GLN A 38 -0.48 -26.29 -49.87
N ASN A 39 0.49 -27.20 -49.98
CA ASN A 39 1.51 -27.39 -48.94
C ASN A 39 2.34 -26.12 -48.72
N LYS A 40 2.75 -25.46 -49.80
CA LYS A 40 3.53 -24.22 -49.72
C LYS A 40 2.72 -23.06 -49.14
N GLU A 41 1.44 -22.94 -49.50
CA GLU A 41 0.52 -22.00 -48.87
C GLU A 41 0.35 -22.28 -47.36
N ASN A 42 0.27 -23.55 -46.95
CA ASN A 42 0.21 -23.94 -45.55
C ASN A 42 1.51 -23.60 -44.79
N GLU A 43 2.67 -23.85 -45.38
CA GLU A 43 3.97 -23.48 -44.81
C GLU A 43 4.10 -21.97 -44.64
N GLU A 44 3.72 -21.18 -45.65
CA GLU A 44 3.72 -19.71 -45.57
C GLU A 44 2.77 -19.20 -44.48
N ASN A 45 1.60 -19.83 -44.32
CA ASN A 45 0.66 -19.48 -43.26
C ASN A 45 1.20 -19.84 -41.87
N GLU A 46 1.91 -20.94 -41.75
CA GLU A 46 2.55 -21.37 -40.50
C GLU A 46 3.71 -20.43 -40.11
N VAL A 47 4.54 -20.01 -41.07
CA VAL A 47 5.58 -19.00 -40.87
C VAL A 47 4.96 -17.69 -40.38
N LYS A 48 3.90 -17.20 -41.04
CA LYS A 48 3.19 -15.99 -40.59
C LYS A 48 2.62 -16.14 -39.19
N ARG A 49 2.13 -17.33 -38.83
CA ARG A 49 1.62 -17.61 -37.47
C ARG A 49 2.72 -17.48 -36.43
N LEU A 50 3.87 -18.11 -36.66
CA LEU A 50 5.03 -18.04 -35.75
C LEU A 50 5.62 -16.63 -35.67
N GLU A 51 5.67 -15.88 -36.76
CA GLU A 51 6.10 -14.48 -36.77
C GLU A 51 5.19 -13.61 -35.89
N ASN A 52 3.87 -13.81 -35.98
CA ASN A 52 2.89 -13.10 -35.16
C ASN A 52 3.03 -13.48 -33.67
N GLU A 53 3.23 -14.77 -33.37
CA GLU A 53 3.49 -15.25 -32.01
C GLU A 53 4.76 -14.63 -31.42
N PHE A 54 5.85 -14.62 -32.20
CA PHE A 54 7.10 -14.01 -31.76
C PHE A 54 6.95 -12.51 -31.52
N LEU A 55 6.22 -11.81 -32.38
CA LEU A 55 5.95 -10.38 -32.21
C LEU A 55 5.16 -10.12 -30.92
N TYR A 56 4.14 -10.94 -30.65
CA TYR A 56 3.38 -10.90 -29.40
C TYR A 56 4.28 -11.12 -28.17
N LEU A 57 5.15 -12.14 -28.20
CA LEU A 57 6.09 -12.42 -27.12
C LEU A 57 7.08 -11.26 -26.91
N LYS A 58 7.63 -10.69 -27.99
CA LYS A 58 8.50 -9.52 -27.91
C LYS A 58 7.82 -8.35 -27.20
N GLU A 59 6.56 -8.08 -27.54
CA GLU A 59 5.78 -7.03 -26.88
C GLU A 59 5.53 -7.34 -25.40
N LYS A 60 5.02 -8.54 -25.10
CA LYS A 60 4.72 -9.02 -23.75
C LYS A 60 5.93 -8.93 -22.81
N TYR A 61 7.11 -9.29 -23.31
CA TYR A 61 8.36 -9.30 -22.55
C TYR A 61 9.24 -8.07 -22.77
N LYS A 62 8.68 -7.01 -23.37
CA LYS A 62 9.33 -5.70 -23.56
C LYS A 62 10.70 -5.78 -24.26
N VAL A 63 10.79 -6.65 -25.26
CA VAL A 63 11.98 -6.75 -26.11
C VAL A 63 12.00 -5.56 -27.07
N PRO A 64 13.12 -4.82 -27.18
CA PRO A 64 13.23 -3.70 -28.11
C PRO A 64 12.97 -4.11 -29.57
N LYS A 65 12.29 -3.26 -30.34
CA LYS A 65 11.86 -3.58 -31.71
C LYS A 65 13.03 -3.95 -32.64
N ASN A 66 14.18 -3.30 -32.45
CA ASN A 66 15.39 -3.47 -33.24
C ASN A 66 16.19 -4.75 -32.94
N VAL A 67 15.71 -5.59 -32.04
CA VAL A 67 16.39 -6.83 -31.68
C VAL A 67 15.79 -8.00 -32.46
N GLU A 68 16.59 -8.57 -33.36
CA GLU A 68 16.28 -9.77 -34.12
C GLU A 68 17.34 -10.83 -33.85
N TYR A 69 17.08 -11.65 -32.84
CA TYR A 69 17.93 -12.81 -32.56
C TYR A 69 17.09 -14.07 -32.60
N SER A 70 17.55 -15.06 -33.37
CA SER A 70 16.88 -16.36 -33.51
C SER A 70 16.69 -17.07 -32.16
N PHE A 71 17.67 -16.96 -31.25
CA PHE A 71 17.59 -17.57 -29.91
C PHE A 71 16.49 -16.95 -29.02
N LEU A 72 16.02 -15.73 -29.30
CA LEU A 72 15.03 -15.07 -28.45
C LEU A 72 13.66 -15.74 -28.53
N HIS A 73 13.30 -16.27 -29.69
CA HIS A 73 12.02 -16.95 -29.84
C HIS A 73 11.90 -18.12 -28.85
N GLU A 74 12.92 -18.99 -28.82
CA GLU A 74 12.97 -20.13 -27.90
C GLU A 74 12.96 -19.68 -26.44
N LEU A 75 13.72 -18.64 -26.09
CA LEU A 75 13.76 -18.11 -24.72
C LEU A 75 12.42 -17.56 -24.25
N LEU A 76 11.76 -16.74 -25.07
CA LEU A 76 10.50 -16.11 -24.72
C LEU A 76 9.38 -17.15 -24.66
N PHE A 77 9.35 -18.08 -25.61
CA PHE A 77 8.40 -19.19 -25.61
C PHE A 77 8.55 -20.06 -24.36
N LYS A 78 9.79 -20.39 -23.99
CA LYS A 78 10.08 -21.11 -22.75
C LYS A 78 9.66 -20.34 -21.51
N LEU A 79 9.90 -19.02 -21.49
CA LEU A 79 9.46 -18.18 -20.38
C LEU A 79 7.92 -18.13 -20.26
N ASP A 80 7.20 -18.18 -21.38
CA ASP A 80 5.74 -18.18 -21.45
C ASP A 80 5.12 -19.52 -21.00
N THR A 81 5.77 -20.62 -21.36
CA THR A 81 5.26 -21.98 -21.10
C THR A 81 5.76 -22.57 -19.79
N GLU A 82 7.06 -22.46 -19.51
CA GLU A 82 7.71 -23.08 -18.34
C GLU A 82 7.86 -22.12 -17.16
N ASN A 83 7.69 -20.81 -17.37
CA ASN A 83 7.87 -19.78 -16.33
C ASN A 83 9.26 -19.80 -15.66
N LYS A 84 10.28 -20.31 -16.37
CA LYS A 84 11.61 -20.51 -15.82
C LYS A 84 12.68 -20.36 -16.90
N LEU A 85 13.77 -19.71 -16.51
CA LEU A 85 14.99 -19.63 -17.29
C LEU A 85 16.14 -20.24 -16.46
N THR A 86 17.05 -20.89 -17.14
CA THR A 86 18.32 -21.39 -16.61
C THR A 86 19.31 -20.24 -16.41
N ASN A 87 20.38 -20.50 -15.65
CA ASN A 87 21.41 -19.49 -15.41
C ASN A 87 22.08 -19.03 -16.72
N SER A 88 22.33 -19.94 -17.67
CA SER A 88 22.93 -19.61 -18.97
C SER A 88 22.02 -18.68 -19.78
N GLU A 89 20.72 -18.95 -19.80
CA GLU A 89 19.72 -18.13 -20.50
C GLU A 89 19.59 -16.73 -19.87
N ILE A 90 19.65 -16.64 -18.54
CA ILE A 90 19.70 -15.36 -17.82
C ILE A 90 20.98 -14.57 -18.19
N GLN A 91 22.13 -15.24 -18.32
CA GLN A 91 23.37 -14.57 -18.73
C GLN A 91 23.30 -14.08 -20.18
N LEU A 92 22.63 -14.81 -21.08
CA LEU A 92 22.37 -14.33 -22.44
C LEU A 92 21.55 -13.05 -22.44
N LEU A 93 20.43 -12.99 -21.69
CA LEU A 93 19.63 -11.76 -21.60
C LEU A 93 20.45 -10.56 -21.10
N LYS A 94 21.37 -10.78 -20.15
CA LYS A 94 22.31 -9.74 -19.69
C LYS A 94 23.30 -9.32 -20.77
N TYR A 95 23.90 -10.28 -21.47
CA TYR A 95 24.87 -10.04 -22.53
C TYR A 95 24.28 -9.16 -23.64
N TYR A 96 23.02 -9.39 -24.00
CA TYR A 96 22.29 -8.60 -24.99
C TYR A 96 21.59 -7.35 -24.43
N ASN A 97 21.86 -6.98 -23.17
CA ASN A 97 21.31 -5.80 -22.50
C ASN A 97 19.76 -5.75 -22.46
N LEU A 98 19.10 -6.91 -22.41
CA LEU A 98 17.64 -7.05 -22.34
C LEU A 98 17.14 -6.93 -20.89
N ASN A 99 17.44 -5.80 -20.26
CA ASN A 99 17.24 -5.60 -18.82
C ASN A 99 15.76 -5.66 -18.41
N GLU A 100 14.84 -5.15 -19.23
CA GLU A 100 13.41 -5.19 -18.94
C GLU A 100 12.85 -6.63 -19.01
N THR A 101 13.20 -7.36 -20.07
CA THR A 101 12.87 -8.78 -20.23
C THR A 101 13.42 -9.60 -19.06
N LEU A 102 14.67 -9.34 -18.66
CA LEU A 102 15.29 -9.96 -17.50
C LEU A 102 14.55 -9.64 -16.19
N ALA A 103 14.10 -8.39 -16.00
CA ALA A 103 13.34 -7.99 -14.84
C ALA A 103 12.00 -8.74 -14.76
N ILE A 104 11.29 -8.86 -15.89
CA ILE A 104 10.04 -9.62 -15.98
C ILE A 104 10.29 -11.11 -15.68
N ALA A 105 11.32 -11.71 -16.28
CA ALA A 105 11.66 -13.11 -16.03
C ALA A 105 11.96 -13.39 -14.54
N ASN A 106 12.70 -12.49 -13.88
CA ASN A 106 12.97 -12.60 -12.45
C ASN A 106 11.69 -12.46 -11.61
N GLN A 107 10.78 -11.56 -11.98
CA GLN A 107 9.51 -11.39 -11.29
C GLN A 107 8.60 -12.62 -11.45
N ILE A 108 8.56 -13.24 -12.64
CA ILE A 108 7.82 -14.50 -12.86
C ILE A 108 8.35 -15.60 -11.94
N GLN A 109 9.68 -15.76 -11.85
CA GLN A 109 10.30 -16.73 -10.95
C GLN A 109 10.03 -16.41 -9.47
N GLU A 110 10.08 -15.14 -9.08
CA GLU A 110 9.71 -14.70 -7.73
C GLU A 110 8.24 -15.04 -7.44
N PHE A 111 7.34 -14.74 -8.37
CA PHE A 111 5.91 -15.00 -8.22
C PHE A 111 5.61 -16.49 -8.06
N ALA A 112 6.24 -17.35 -8.86
CA ALA A 112 6.11 -18.80 -8.73
C ALA A 112 6.52 -19.28 -7.32
N LYS A 113 7.64 -18.78 -6.79
CA LYS A 113 8.09 -19.10 -5.42
C LYS A 113 7.11 -18.60 -4.37
N LEU A 114 6.57 -17.39 -4.53
CA LEU A 114 5.60 -16.80 -3.61
C LEU A 114 4.26 -17.57 -3.61
N LYS A 115 3.78 -18.00 -4.79
CA LYS A 115 2.57 -18.83 -4.91
C LYS A 115 2.71 -20.11 -4.12
N ILE A 116 3.85 -20.80 -4.22
CA ILE A 116 4.13 -22.00 -3.42
C ILE A 116 4.17 -21.65 -1.93
N LYS A 117 4.95 -20.64 -1.54
CA LYS A 117 5.14 -20.25 -0.13
C LYS A 117 3.83 -19.89 0.58
N TYR A 118 2.89 -19.29 -0.15
CA TYR A 118 1.60 -18.83 0.39
C TYR A 118 0.40 -19.64 -0.12
N HIS A 119 0.64 -20.83 -0.67
CA HIS A 119 -0.40 -21.76 -1.12
C HIS A 119 -1.39 -21.18 -2.17
N ALA A 120 -0.95 -20.22 -2.97
CA ALA A 120 -1.72 -19.64 -4.06
C ALA A 120 -1.46 -20.35 -5.41
N THR A 121 -1.17 -21.65 -5.38
CA THR A 121 -0.79 -22.45 -6.57
C THR A 121 -1.93 -22.67 -7.55
N LYS A 122 -3.19 -22.52 -7.09
CA LYS A 122 -4.40 -22.61 -7.94
C LYS A 122 -4.55 -21.44 -8.92
N TYR A 123 -3.85 -20.32 -8.68
CA TYR A 123 -3.88 -19.19 -9.60
C TYR A 123 -3.14 -19.57 -10.89
N GLN A 124 -3.78 -19.47 -12.05
CA GLN A 124 -3.18 -19.94 -13.30
C GLN A 124 -2.17 -18.95 -13.89
N ASP A 125 -2.38 -17.65 -13.68
CA ASP A 125 -1.50 -16.64 -14.27
C ASP A 125 -0.16 -16.57 -13.50
N PHE A 126 0.89 -16.26 -14.25
CA PHE A 126 2.28 -16.16 -13.80
C PHE A 126 2.88 -14.79 -14.10
N PHE A 127 2.13 -13.92 -14.80
CA PHE A 127 2.61 -12.59 -15.13
C PHE A 127 2.50 -11.65 -13.91
N PRO A 128 3.53 -10.81 -13.67
CA PRO A 128 3.60 -9.97 -12.48
C PRO A 128 2.59 -8.81 -12.46
N ASP A 129 1.97 -8.48 -13.60
CA ASP A 129 0.97 -7.40 -13.69
C ASP A 129 -0.40 -7.81 -13.10
N THR A 130 -0.53 -9.05 -12.65
CA THR A 130 -1.73 -9.54 -11.98
C THR A 130 -1.88 -8.98 -10.56
N PRO A 131 -3.10 -8.87 -10.01
CA PRO A 131 -3.30 -8.38 -8.64
C PRO A 131 -2.64 -9.25 -7.56
N LEU A 132 -2.48 -10.56 -7.79
CA LEU A 132 -1.97 -11.49 -6.78
C LEU A 132 -0.46 -11.27 -6.50
N PHE A 133 0.35 -11.03 -7.52
CA PHE A 133 1.80 -10.85 -7.34
C PHE A 133 2.16 -9.71 -6.36
N PRO A 134 1.70 -8.46 -6.54
CA PRO A 134 2.01 -7.38 -5.61
C PRO A 134 1.46 -7.64 -4.20
N ILE A 135 0.31 -8.33 -4.07
CA ILE A 135 -0.23 -8.74 -2.77
C ILE A 135 0.74 -9.71 -2.07
N LEU A 136 1.13 -10.80 -2.74
CA LEU A 136 2.07 -11.77 -2.17
C LEU A 136 3.43 -11.14 -1.85
N LYS A 137 3.89 -10.20 -2.68
CA LYS A 137 5.11 -9.44 -2.43
C LYS A 137 4.99 -8.56 -1.19
N LYS A 138 3.86 -7.88 -0.97
CA LYS A 138 3.60 -7.15 0.28
C LYS A 138 3.63 -8.06 1.50
N ILE A 139 2.99 -9.24 1.41
CA ILE A 139 3.04 -10.24 2.48
C ILE A 139 4.50 -10.64 2.71
N TYR A 140 5.28 -10.97 1.68
CA TYR A 140 6.69 -11.32 1.83
C TYR A 140 7.51 -10.23 2.53
N SER A 141 7.35 -8.98 2.11
CA SER A 141 8.04 -7.80 2.66
C SER A 141 7.52 -7.32 4.02
N ALA A 142 6.62 -8.06 4.66
CA ALA A 142 6.04 -7.73 5.97
C ALA A 142 5.13 -6.50 6.01
N ASN A 143 4.69 -6.01 4.85
CA ASN A 143 3.80 -4.86 4.74
C ASN A 143 2.35 -5.25 5.06
N LEU A 144 1.57 -4.27 5.54
CA LEU A 144 0.16 -4.45 5.78
C LEU A 144 -0.60 -4.50 4.46
N LEU A 145 -1.54 -5.44 4.37
CA LEU A 145 -2.53 -5.47 3.31
C LEU A 145 -3.64 -4.48 3.62
N THR A 146 -4.15 -3.83 2.58
CA THR A 146 -5.34 -3.00 2.64
C THR A 146 -6.59 -3.87 2.71
N THR A 147 -7.71 -3.30 3.17
CA THR A 147 -9.02 -3.99 3.18
C THR A 147 -9.40 -4.49 1.78
N LYS A 148 -9.10 -3.73 0.73
CA LYS A 148 -9.37 -4.13 -0.66
C LYS A 148 -8.58 -5.38 -1.06
N GLU A 149 -7.31 -5.48 -0.68
CA GLU A 149 -6.46 -6.63 -0.97
C GLU A 149 -6.89 -7.87 -0.20
N CYS A 150 -7.26 -7.72 1.09
CA CYS A 150 -7.83 -8.82 1.86
C CYS A 150 -9.14 -9.35 1.26
N ASN A 151 -10.05 -8.44 0.88
CA ASN A 151 -11.31 -8.80 0.24
C ASN A 151 -11.07 -9.47 -1.12
N TRP A 152 -10.09 -8.99 -1.89
CA TRP A 152 -9.72 -9.62 -3.15
C TRP A 152 -9.26 -11.07 -2.95
N LEU A 153 -8.37 -11.34 -1.98
CA LEU A 153 -7.93 -12.71 -1.69
C LEU A 153 -9.11 -13.60 -1.26
N SER A 154 -10.01 -13.09 -0.42
CA SER A 154 -11.19 -13.83 0.04
C SER A 154 -12.12 -14.18 -1.11
N ASN A 155 -12.44 -13.19 -1.95
CA ASN A 155 -13.37 -13.35 -3.07
C ASN A 155 -12.82 -14.27 -4.17
N ASN A 156 -11.50 -14.40 -4.28
CA ASN A 156 -10.84 -15.28 -5.25
C ASN A 156 -10.42 -16.64 -4.66
N GLY A 157 -10.91 -17.00 -3.46
CA GLY A 157 -10.69 -18.32 -2.87
C GLY A 157 -9.30 -18.57 -2.26
N PHE A 158 -8.52 -17.52 -2.00
CA PHE A 158 -7.19 -17.59 -1.39
C PHE A 158 -7.27 -17.55 0.15
N LEU A 159 -8.12 -18.40 0.73
CA LEU A 159 -8.34 -18.44 2.18
C LEU A 159 -7.08 -18.87 2.95
N GLU A 160 -6.31 -19.84 2.44
CA GLU A 160 -5.06 -20.27 3.08
C GLU A 160 -4.00 -19.15 3.10
N THR A 161 -3.87 -18.38 2.00
CA THR A 161 -3.01 -17.20 1.94
C THR A 161 -3.41 -16.18 3.03
N LEU A 162 -4.71 -15.95 3.18
CA LEU A 162 -5.25 -15.05 4.19
C LEU A 162 -4.98 -15.55 5.60
N GLU A 163 -5.15 -16.84 5.86
CA GLU A 163 -4.85 -17.45 7.16
C GLU A 163 -3.37 -17.29 7.54
N ILE A 164 -2.45 -17.53 6.59
CA ILE A 164 -1.01 -17.33 6.80
C ILE A 164 -0.73 -15.86 7.15
N TYR A 165 -1.31 -14.92 6.40
CA TYR A 165 -1.17 -13.49 6.64
C TYR A 165 -1.73 -13.09 8.03
N SER A 166 -2.98 -13.45 8.32
CA SER A 166 -3.64 -13.13 9.58
C SER A 166 -2.95 -13.76 10.78
N GLY A 167 -2.48 -15.01 10.66
CA GLY A 167 -1.71 -15.69 11.71
C GLY A 167 -0.41 -14.95 12.03
N ARG A 168 0.30 -14.47 11.00
CA ARG A 168 1.50 -13.65 11.19
C ARG A 168 1.20 -12.31 11.86
N GLU A 169 0.15 -11.61 11.43
CA GLU A 169 -0.22 -10.33 12.04
C GLU A 169 -0.62 -10.50 13.51
N LYS A 170 -1.37 -11.55 13.85
CA LYS A 170 -1.64 -11.94 15.25
C LYS A 170 -0.34 -12.16 16.03
N GLN A 171 0.67 -12.82 15.44
CA GLN A 171 1.96 -13.02 16.10
C GLN A 171 2.73 -11.71 16.31
N LYS A 172 2.71 -10.79 15.34
CA LYS A 172 3.30 -9.44 15.51
C LYS A 172 2.61 -8.68 16.65
N GLN A 173 1.28 -8.74 16.71
CA GLN A 173 0.50 -8.11 17.77
C GLN A 173 0.83 -8.73 19.14
N LYS A 174 0.93 -10.06 19.25
CA LYS A 174 1.38 -10.74 20.48
C LYS A 174 2.75 -10.25 20.96
N ARG A 175 3.72 -10.10 20.06
CA ARG A 175 5.05 -9.55 20.40
C ARG A 175 4.97 -8.10 20.88
N LYS A 176 4.21 -7.25 20.18
CA LYS A 176 3.96 -5.87 20.61
C LYS A 176 3.29 -5.83 21.99
N PHE A 177 2.30 -6.68 22.22
CA PHE A 177 1.62 -6.76 23.51
C PHE A 177 2.60 -7.14 24.63
N ALA A 178 3.44 -8.16 24.42
CA ALA A 178 4.45 -8.54 25.40
C ALA A 178 5.43 -7.39 25.73
N ILE A 179 5.84 -6.61 24.73
CA ILE A 179 6.67 -5.41 24.94
C ILE A 179 5.92 -4.37 25.79
N LEU A 180 4.67 -4.08 25.47
CA LEU A 180 3.85 -3.13 26.22
C LEU A 180 3.64 -3.61 27.67
N LYS A 181 3.31 -4.89 27.87
CA LYS A 181 3.17 -5.46 29.22
C LYS A 181 4.43 -5.27 30.05
N LYS A 182 5.61 -5.50 29.47
CA LYS A 182 6.89 -5.25 30.14
C LYS A 182 7.09 -3.75 30.44
N LYS A 183 6.80 -2.88 29.48
CA LYS A 183 6.95 -1.42 29.62
C LYS A 183 6.10 -0.86 30.76
N TYR A 184 4.86 -1.31 30.86
CA TYR A 184 3.89 -0.85 31.88
C TYR A 184 3.83 -1.77 33.11
N LYS A 185 4.77 -2.71 33.26
CA LYS A 185 4.88 -3.63 34.41
C LYS A 185 3.60 -4.44 34.71
N VAL A 186 2.88 -4.85 33.66
CA VAL A 186 1.68 -5.69 33.75
C VAL A 186 1.92 -7.09 33.18
N THR A 187 3.11 -7.64 33.40
CA THR A 187 3.52 -8.95 32.90
C THR A 187 2.75 -10.11 33.52
N GLU A 188 2.23 -9.93 34.73
CA GLU A 188 1.48 -10.94 35.50
C GLU A 188 0.02 -11.06 35.06
N PHE A 189 -0.50 -10.14 34.25
CA PHE A 189 -1.86 -10.22 33.74
C PHE A 189 -1.99 -11.43 32.79
N GLU A 190 -2.96 -12.31 33.00
CA GLU A 190 -3.00 -13.62 32.32
C GLU A 190 -3.28 -13.49 30.81
N ASP A 191 -4.05 -12.48 30.39
CA ASP A 191 -4.35 -12.26 28.99
C ASP A 191 -3.09 -11.97 28.18
N SER A 192 -2.91 -12.78 27.13
CA SER A 192 -1.87 -12.63 26.11
C SER A 192 -2.45 -12.59 24.70
N LEU A 193 -3.77 -12.41 24.59
CA LEU A 193 -4.48 -12.35 23.32
C LEU A 193 -4.47 -10.93 22.74
N PRO A 194 -4.20 -10.77 21.43
CA PRO A 194 -4.27 -9.48 20.75
C PRO A 194 -5.65 -8.79 20.82
N ASP A 195 -6.71 -9.55 21.05
CA ASP A 195 -8.07 -9.02 21.15
C ASP A 195 -8.42 -8.55 22.58
N SER A 196 -7.51 -8.72 23.55
CA SER A 196 -7.71 -8.32 24.94
C SER A 196 -7.91 -6.81 25.08
N ASN A 197 -8.83 -6.41 25.95
CA ASN A 197 -9.07 -5.00 26.29
C ASN A 197 -7.79 -4.32 26.78
N LEU A 198 -6.95 -5.03 27.55
CA LEU A 198 -5.67 -4.50 28.02
C LEU A 198 -4.76 -4.11 26.86
N TYR A 199 -4.67 -4.92 25.80
CA TYR A 199 -3.83 -4.57 24.65
C TYR A 199 -4.31 -3.29 23.97
N LYS A 200 -5.62 -3.15 23.74
CA LYS A 200 -6.23 -1.95 23.14
C LYS A 200 -5.97 -0.71 24.00
N ILE A 201 -6.13 -0.82 25.32
CA ILE A 201 -5.86 0.27 26.25
C ILE A 201 -4.37 0.65 26.22
N LEU A 202 -3.45 -0.31 26.32
CA LEU A 202 -2.02 -0.02 26.25
C LEU A 202 -1.59 0.60 24.91
N GLN A 203 -2.26 0.25 23.81
CA GLN A 203 -2.04 0.92 22.52
C GLN A 203 -2.46 2.38 22.55
N LYS A 204 -3.63 2.70 23.12
CA LYS A 204 -4.09 4.09 23.31
C LYS A 204 -3.10 4.90 24.15
N VAL A 205 -2.62 4.33 25.26
CA VAL A 205 -1.60 4.97 26.12
C VAL A 205 -0.28 5.20 25.37
N GLU A 206 0.13 4.26 24.51
CA GLU A 206 1.35 4.41 23.71
C GLU A 206 1.21 5.48 22.62
N GLN A 207 0.02 5.63 22.04
CA GLN A 207 -0.29 6.63 21.02
C GLN A 207 -0.69 7.99 21.62
N VAL A 208 -0.77 8.07 22.95
CA VAL A 208 -1.24 9.24 23.70
C VAL A 208 -2.62 9.67 23.19
N GLU A 209 -3.47 8.66 23.01
CA GLU A 209 -4.91 8.81 22.80
C GLU A 209 -5.59 8.86 24.17
N GLY A 210 -6.65 9.66 24.28
CA GLY A 210 -7.42 9.76 25.53
C GLY A 210 -8.05 8.41 25.89
N LEU A 211 -7.90 8.00 27.15
CA LEU A 211 -8.65 6.88 27.70
C LEU A 211 -10.11 7.30 27.88
N THR A 212 -11.03 6.45 27.46
CA THR A 212 -12.47 6.64 27.70
C THR A 212 -12.81 6.26 29.14
N GLU A 213 -13.98 6.70 29.64
CA GLU A 213 -14.47 6.28 30.97
C GLU A 213 -14.53 4.75 31.08
N VAL A 214 -14.93 4.06 30.02
CA VAL A 214 -14.96 2.58 29.95
C VAL A 214 -13.56 1.98 30.11
N ASP A 215 -12.54 2.59 29.49
CA ASP A 215 -11.14 2.13 29.64
C ASP A 215 -10.65 2.36 31.09
N ILE A 216 -10.96 3.51 31.67
CA ILE A 216 -10.58 3.91 33.04
C ILE A 216 -11.24 2.98 34.07
N ASP A 217 -12.54 2.74 33.95
CA ASP A 217 -13.28 1.87 34.85
C ASP A 217 -12.80 0.42 34.75
N TRP A 218 -12.50 -0.04 33.53
CA TRP A 218 -11.92 -1.36 33.32
C TRP A 218 -10.55 -1.48 34.01
N LEU A 219 -9.67 -0.48 33.89
CA LEU A 219 -8.36 -0.48 34.56
C LEU A 219 -8.50 -0.46 36.08
N LYS A 220 -9.42 0.35 36.63
CA LYS A 220 -9.70 0.39 38.08
C LYS A 220 -10.18 -0.95 38.60
N LEU A 221 -11.11 -1.60 37.89
CA LEU A 221 -11.64 -2.91 38.26
C LEU A 221 -10.55 -3.98 38.37
N HIS A 222 -9.49 -3.86 37.56
CA HIS A 222 -8.38 -4.80 37.54
C HIS A 222 -7.15 -4.33 38.36
N GLY A 223 -7.29 -3.26 39.15
CA GLY A 223 -6.19 -2.74 39.99
C GLY A 223 -5.04 -2.10 39.22
N LEU A 224 -5.26 -1.72 37.96
CA LEU A 224 -4.24 -1.19 37.05
C LEU A 224 -4.20 0.35 37.04
N THR A 225 -4.36 0.97 38.20
CA THR A 225 -4.45 2.44 38.34
C THR A 225 -3.16 3.17 37.96
N GLU A 226 -2.01 2.49 38.02
CA GLU A 226 -0.73 3.06 37.58
C GLU A 226 -0.71 3.34 36.07
N ILE A 227 -1.42 2.55 35.26
CA ILE A 227 -1.54 2.82 33.82
C ILE A 227 -2.34 4.10 33.57
N ILE A 228 -3.36 4.36 34.40
CA ILE A 228 -4.18 5.58 34.31
C ILE A 228 -3.30 6.81 34.54
N LYS A 229 -2.50 6.82 35.62
CA LYS A 229 -1.57 7.90 35.92
C LYS A 229 -0.59 8.17 34.77
N VAL A 230 0.03 7.11 34.25
CA VAL A 230 0.98 7.24 33.13
C VAL A 230 0.30 7.77 31.86
N ALA A 231 -0.95 7.38 31.61
CA ALA A 231 -1.72 7.88 30.48
C ALA A 231 -2.05 9.37 30.63
N GLU A 232 -2.46 9.79 31.83
CA GLU A 232 -2.74 11.18 32.18
C GLU A 232 -1.49 12.05 32.05
N GLU A 233 -0.35 11.61 32.61
CA GLU A 233 0.94 12.32 32.51
C GLU A 233 1.35 12.56 31.05
N LYS A 234 1.30 11.51 30.23
CA LYS A 234 1.61 11.61 28.79
C LYS A 234 0.66 12.54 28.05
N TYR A 235 -0.63 12.47 28.38
CA TYR A 235 -1.63 13.33 27.77
C TYR A 235 -1.37 14.80 28.12
N LEU A 236 -1.10 15.09 29.40
CA LEU A 236 -0.73 16.42 29.87
C LEU A 236 0.53 16.95 29.18
N GLU A 237 1.56 16.13 29.02
CA GLU A 237 2.79 16.51 28.32
C GLU A 237 2.52 16.87 26.85
N LYS A 238 1.79 16.01 26.12
CA LYS A 238 1.42 16.26 24.72
C LYS A 238 0.53 17.49 24.55
N ASP A 239 -0.45 17.66 25.44
CA ASP A 239 -1.35 18.82 25.41
C ASP A 239 -0.60 20.11 25.75
N TRP A 240 0.35 20.06 26.69
CA TRP A 240 1.21 21.19 27.00
C TRP A 240 2.07 21.63 25.82
N ILE A 241 2.73 20.69 25.12
CA ILE A 241 3.50 21.00 23.91
C ILE A 241 2.61 21.67 22.86
N ARG A 242 1.40 21.13 22.63
CA ARG A 242 0.41 21.72 21.71
C ARG A 242 0.03 23.15 22.12
N LEU A 243 -0.20 23.39 23.40
CA LEU A 243 -0.53 24.72 23.93
C LEU A 243 0.64 25.69 23.77
N GLN A 244 1.87 25.24 24.01
CA GLN A 244 3.07 26.04 23.77
C GLN A 244 3.21 26.42 22.29
N ASP A 245 3.08 25.47 21.36
CA ASP A 245 3.11 25.74 19.92
C ASP A 245 2.02 26.73 19.51
N LYS A 246 0.83 26.60 20.10
CA LYS A 246 -0.30 27.48 19.79
C LYS A 246 -0.05 28.90 20.29
N TYR A 247 0.38 29.09 21.54
CA TYR A 247 0.35 30.38 22.23
C TYR A 247 1.72 31.05 22.41
N VAL A 248 2.80 30.27 22.44
CA VAL A 248 4.10 30.66 23.03
C VAL A 248 5.22 30.71 21.98
N ALA A 249 4.94 30.48 20.70
CA ALA A 249 5.94 30.49 19.61
C ALA A 249 6.85 31.76 19.52
N THR A 250 6.58 32.82 20.29
CA THR A 250 7.36 34.07 20.34
C THR A 250 7.80 34.50 21.75
N VAL A 251 7.50 33.70 22.79
CA VAL A 251 7.86 34.00 24.19
C VAL A 251 8.68 32.80 24.69
N GLY A 252 9.73 33.04 25.48
CA GLY A 252 10.67 31.98 25.90
C GLY A 252 10.05 30.80 26.66
N GLU A 253 10.87 29.89 27.17
CA GLU A 253 10.41 28.69 27.90
C GLU A 253 9.49 29.05 29.08
N LEU A 254 8.19 28.76 28.94
CA LEU A 254 7.23 28.84 30.04
C LEU A 254 7.30 27.58 30.90
N LYS A 255 7.17 27.75 32.22
CA LYS A 255 7.02 26.63 33.16
C LYS A 255 5.67 25.96 32.98
N PHE A 256 5.59 24.65 33.21
CA PHE A 256 4.34 23.90 33.13
C PHE A 256 3.28 24.43 34.12
N ASP A 257 3.62 24.55 35.39
CA ASP A 257 2.78 25.18 36.42
C ASP A 257 3.27 26.61 36.67
N PRO A 258 2.41 27.66 36.68
CA PRO A 258 0.94 27.66 36.58
C PRO A 258 0.35 27.79 35.18
N PHE A 259 1.18 27.87 34.14
CA PHE A 259 0.74 28.29 32.82
C PHE A 259 -0.08 27.25 32.06
N TYR A 260 0.07 25.96 32.35
CA TYR A 260 -0.76 24.91 31.77
C TYR A 260 -2.25 25.19 32.00
N ASN A 261 -2.64 25.48 33.24
CA ASN A 261 -4.02 25.76 33.61
C ASN A 261 -4.55 27.01 32.90
N ILE A 262 -3.72 28.05 32.79
CA ILE A 262 -4.09 29.29 32.11
C ILE A 262 -4.31 29.05 30.62
N LEU A 263 -3.35 28.42 29.94
CA LEU A 263 -3.43 28.17 28.50
C LEU A 263 -4.55 27.18 28.17
N SER A 264 -4.76 26.16 29.01
CA SER A 264 -5.87 25.20 28.85
C SER A 264 -7.24 25.89 28.93
N LYS A 265 -7.44 26.80 29.90
CA LYS A 265 -8.67 27.59 30.00
C LYS A 265 -8.86 28.51 28.78
N LEU A 266 -7.80 29.20 28.36
CA LEU A 266 -7.85 30.03 27.15
C LEU A 266 -8.19 29.22 25.90
N ASP A 267 -7.66 28.01 25.78
CA ASP A 267 -7.93 27.11 24.64
C ASP A 267 -9.38 26.60 24.63
N LYS A 268 -9.95 26.36 25.81
CA LYS A 268 -11.36 26.00 26.00
C LYS A 268 -12.33 27.19 25.86
N GLY A 269 -11.82 28.41 25.73
CA GLY A 269 -12.64 29.64 25.70
C GLY A 269 -13.23 29.99 27.07
N GLU A 270 -12.64 29.47 28.14
CA GLU A 270 -13.06 29.72 29.52
C GLU A 270 -12.46 31.03 30.04
N ARG A 271 -13.24 31.73 30.87
CA ARG A 271 -12.78 32.96 31.51
C ARG A 271 -11.68 32.67 32.52
N LEU A 272 -10.63 33.48 32.53
CA LEU A 272 -9.56 33.39 33.53
C LEU A 272 -9.99 34.03 34.85
N ASP A 273 -9.55 33.47 35.97
CA ASP A 273 -9.74 34.10 37.28
C ASP A 273 -8.70 35.21 37.53
N LYS A 274 -8.95 36.01 38.57
CA LYS A 274 -8.11 37.17 38.91
C LYS A 274 -6.67 36.80 39.24
N LEU A 275 -6.41 35.61 39.77
CA LEU A 275 -5.07 35.15 40.09
C LEU A 275 -4.30 34.80 38.81
N MET A 276 -4.95 34.07 37.89
CA MET A 276 -4.41 33.74 36.58
C MET A 276 -4.10 34.99 35.74
N VAL A 277 -5.00 35.99 35.74
CA VAL A 277 -4.76 37.26 35.03
C VAL A 277 -3.60 38.03 35.66
N THR A 278 -3.48 38.04 36.98
CA THR A 278 -2.33 38.66 37.67
C THR A 278 -1.02 37.97 37.27
N GLN A 279 -0.99 36.63 37.23
CA GLN A 279 0.18 35.86 36.79
C GLN A 279 0.60 36.22 35.35
N LEU A 280 -0.35 36.29 34.41
CA LEU A 280 -0.04 36.72 33.04
C LEU A 280 0.54 38.13 32.95
N LYS A 281 0.11 39.06 33.82
CA LYS A 281 0.64 40.43 33.90
C LYS A 281 2.05 40.47 34.48
N THR A 282 2.28 39.77 35.58
CA THR A 282 3.59 39.70 36.25
C THR A 282 4.67 39.17 35.31
N GLU A 283 4.31 38.19 34.48
CA GLU A 283 5.23 37.51 33.56
C GLU A 283 5.26 38.17 32.17
N ASN A 284 4.64 39.35 32.06
CA ASN A 284 4.58 40.17 30.86
C ASN A 284 4.11 39.37 29.62
N LEU A 285 3.14 38.47 29.79
CA LEU A 285 2.58 37.64 28.72
C LEU A 285 1.41 38.31 27.98
N LEU A 286 0.86 39.39 28.56
CA LEU A 286 -0.18 40.21 27.95
C LEU A 286 0.39 41.31 27.03
N THR A 287 1.34 40.95 26.17
CA THR A 287 1.93 41.90 25.21
C THR A 287 1.01 42.16 24.01
N PRO A 288 0.96 43.39 23.48
CA PRO A 288 0.20 43.68 22.27
C PRO A 288 0.60 42.76 21.11
N GLY A 289 -0.39 42.17 20.45
CA GLY A 289 -0.17 41.25 19.33
C GLY A 289 0.17 39.81 19.69
N SER A 290 0.35 39.48 20.99
CA SER A 290 0.51 38.08 21.41
C SER A 290 -0.80 37.32 21.27
N LYS A 291 -0.71 36.03 20.91
CA LYS A 291 -1.90 35.15 20.80
C LYS A 291 -2.61 34.98 22.14
N ILE A 292 -1.87 34.99 23.25
CA ILE A 292 -2.42 34.94 24.61
C ILE A 292 -3.30 36.17 24.85
N THR A 293 -2.77 37.38 24.58
CA THR A 293 -3.48 38.65 24.73
C THR A 293 -4.74 38.71 23.88
N THR A 294 -4.62 38.35 22.60
CA THR A 294 -5.76 38.36 21.67
C THR A 294 -6.85 37.40 22.12
N THR A 295 -6.49 36.18 22.53
CA THR A 295 -7.46 35.17 22.97
C THR A 295 -8.14 35.60 24.27
N TYR A 296 -7.37 36.07 25.25
CA TYR A 296 -7.91 36.56 26.52
C TYR A 296 -8.93 37.68 26.33
N TYR A 297 -8.57 38.73 25.59
CA TYR A 297 -9.49 39.86 25.37
C TYR A 297 -10.70 39.47 24.51
N TRP A 298 -10.54 38.53 23.59
CA TRP A 298 -11.67 38.00 22.82
C TRP A 298 -12.67 37.25 23.72
N ILE A 299 -12.19 36.44 24.67
CA ILE A 299 -13.04 35.74 25.65
C ILE A 299 -13.78 36.75 26.54
N GLU A 300 -13.07 37.73 27.10
CA GLU A 300 -13.68 38.79 27.92
C GLU A 300 -14.75 39.58 27.13
N ALA A 301 -14.42 40.02 25.91
CA ALA A 301 -15.36 40.75 25.06
C ALA A 301 -16.61 39.91 24.76
N SER A 302 -16.43 38.62 24.42
CA SER A 302 -17.53 37.69 24.14
C SER A 302 -18.43 37.47 25.37
N PHE A 303 -17.83 37.38 26.56
CA PHE A 303 -18.57 37.29 27.82
C PHE A 303 -19.41 38.55 28.07
N PHE A 304 -18.81 39.74 27.95
CA PHE A 304 -19.53 41.00 28.15
C PHE A 304 -20.63 41.22 27.11
N GLU A 305 -20.42 40.82 25.86
CA GLU A 305 -21.46 40.89 24.84
C GLU A 305 -22.67 40.00 25.19
N LYS A 306 -22.42 38.77 25.68
CA LYS A 306 -23.49 37.87 26.14
C LYS A 306 -24.25 38.45 27.34
N GLU A 307 -23.53 38.97 28.34
CA GLU A 307 -24.15 39.58 29.52
C GLU A 307 -24.94 40.85 29.16
N PHE A 308 -24.43 41.66 28.23
CA PHE A 308 -25.16 42.82 27.74
C PHE A 308 -26.44 42.43 27.00
N LYS A 309 -26.41 41.40 26.15
CA LYS A 309 -27.61 40.87 25.47
C LYS A 309 -28.65 40.35 26.48
N ARG A 310 -28.19 39.71 27.56
CA ARG A 310 -29.04 39.16 28.62
C ARG A 310 -29.71 40.25 29.46
N THR A 311 -28.93 41.24 29.89
CA THR A 311 -29.40 42.26 30.85
C THR A 311 -29.99 43.50 30.18
N LYS A 312 -29.59 43.81 28.94
CA LYS A 312 -29.83 45.07 28.21
C LYS A 312 -29.38 46.33 28.97
N ASP A 313 -28.67 46.16 30.07
CA ASP A 313 -28.22 47.24 30.94
C ASP A 313 -26.70 47.40 30.81
N LYS A 314 -26.29 48.53 30.20
CA LYS A 314 -24.88 48.86 29.99
C LYS A 314 -24.13 49.10 31.31
N TRP A 315 -24.83 49.37 32.40
CA TRP A 315 -24.26 49.75 33.69
C TRP A 315 -23.99 48.57 34.63
N LEU A 316 -24.47 47.36 34.30
CA LEU A 316 -24.17 46.14 35.05
C LEU A 316 -22.82 45.50 34.66
N ILE A 317 -22.30 45.83 33.47
CA ILE A 317 -21.07 45.26 32.91
C ILE A 317 -19.84 45.45 33.84
N PRO A 318 -19.58 46.64 34.42
CA PRO A 318 -18.43 46.83 35.31
C PRO A 318 -18.53 46.06 36.64
N LYS A 319 -19.75 45.82 37.13
CA LYS A 319 -20.00 45.13 38.41
C LYS A 319 -19.74 43.62 38.35
N ILE A 320 -19.83 43.03 37.16
CA ILE A 320 -19.58 41.60 36.91
C ILE A 320 -18.08 41.31 36.70
N SER A 321 -17.27 42.36 36.55
CA SER A 321 -15.83 42.28 36.27
C SER A 321 -14.91 42.40 37.49
N SER A 322 -15.46 42.59 38.69
CA SER A 322 -14.68 42.91 39.92
C SER A 322 -14.24 41.70 40.71
#